data_AF-A0A225V9C0-F1
#
_entry.id   AF-A0A225V9C0-F1
#
_cell.length_a   1.000
_cell.length_b   1.000
_cell.length_c   1.000
_cell.angle_alpha   90.00
_cell.angle_beta   90.00
_cell.angle_gamma   90.00
#
_symmetry.space_group_name_H-M   'P 1'
#
loop_
_entity.id
_entity.type
_entity.pdbx_description
1 polymer ?
#
loop_
_entity_poly.entity_id
_entity_poly.type
_entity_poly.pdbx_seq_one_letter_code
_entity_poly.pdbx_strand_id
1 'polypeptide(L)'
;MDTKPWDVMFEDRSKFLIRHVRDNLKVIALESLDAIVAFMSVHRRAIWWFGHWVFIVLETDDPYSVELHRERKAECDKAKNEYKKLPDHRVDAGLEETILDEPGFWAIPASAVIGY
;
A
#
# COMPACT_ATOMS: atom_id res chain seq x y z
N MET A 1 0.27 -18.77 -17.56
CA MET A 1 0.51 -17.32 -17.46
C MET A 1 1.25 -17.10 -16.18
N ASP A 2 2.41 -16.44 -16.22
CA ASP A 2 3.13 -16.09 -15.01
C ASP A 2 2.31 -15.04 -14.25
N THR A 3 1.86 -15.39 -13.05
CA THR A 3 1.13 -14.48 -12.17
C THR A 3 2.10 -13.44 -11.65
N LYS A 4 1.75 -12.14 -11.76
CA LYS A 4 2.64 -11.07 -11.28
C LYS A 4 2.79 -11.17 -9.76
N PRO A 5 3.99 -10.97 -9.21
CA PRO A 5 4.23 -11.14 -7.77
C PRO A 5 3.30 -10.31 -6.87
N TRP A 6 2.96 -9.09 -7.29
CA TRP A 6 2.05 -8.23 -6.54
C TRP A 6 0.58 -8.67 -6.60
N ASP A 7 0.18 -9.40 -7.64
CA ASP A 7 -1.16 -9.99 -7.71
C ASP A 7 -1.25 -11.13 -6.68
N VAL A 8 -0.23 -12.00 -6.63
CA VAL A 8 -0.10 -13.08 -5.62
C VAL A 8 -0.07 -12.48 -4.21
N MET A 9 0.79 -11.49 -3.96
CA MET A 9 0.86 -10.81 -2.66
C MET A 9 -0.50 -10.26 -2.21
N PHE A 10 -1.25 -9.63 -3.13
CA PHE A 10 -2.57 -9.08 -2.80
C PHE A 10 -3.58 -10.18 -2.50
N GLU A 11 -3.63 -11.24 -3.29
CA GLU A 11 -4.58 -12.33 -3.07
C GLU A 11 -4.29 -13.14 -1.80
N ASP A 12 -3.02 -13.37 -1.50
CA ASP A 12 -2.57 -14.20 -0.37
C ASP A 12 -2.43 -13.41 0.95
N ARG A 13 -2.71 -12.10 0.94
CA ARG A 13 -2.67 -11.29 2.17
C ARG A 13 -3.66 -11.81 3.22
N SER A 14 -3.34 -11.58 4.50
CA SER A 14 -4.28 -11.82 5.59
C SER A 14 -5.56 -11.00 5.42
N LYS A 15 -6.72 -11.66 5.47
CA LYS A 15 -8.06 -11.05 5.31
C LYS A 15 -8.85 -10.97 6.62
N PHE A 16 -8.16 -11.08 7.75
CA PHE A 16 -8.74 -11.04 9.08
C PHE A 16 -8.17 -9.86 9.89
N LEU A 17 -8.97 -9.37 10.82
CA LEU A 17 -8.58 -8.35 11.79
C LEU A 17 -7.91 -9.06 12.98
N ILE A 18 -6.81 -8.48 13.49
CA ILE A 18 -6.08 -9.02 14.65
C ILE A 18 -6.45 -8.26 15.92
N ARG A 19 -6.72 -6.96 15.82
CA ARG A 19 -7.00 -6.10 16.99
C ARG A 19 -8.49 -5.93 17.26
N HIS A 20 -9.33 -5.98 16.23
CA HIS A 20 -10.77 -5.73 16.33
C HIS A 20 -11.60 -6.94 15.90
N VAL A 21 -12.81 -7.04 16.47
CA VAL A 21 -13.82 -8.01 16.05
C VAL A 21 -14.73 -7.32 15.03
N ARG A 22 -14.83 -7.88 13.81
CA ARG A 22 -15.59 -7.29 12.70
C ARG A 22 -17.03 -6.95 13.08
N ASP A 23 -17.71 -7.83 13.81
CA ASP A 23 -19.12 -7.68 14.17
C ASP A 23 -19.38 -6.54 15.17
N ASN A 24 -18.33 -6.07 15.86
CA ASN A 24 -18.40 -4.94 16.77
C ASN A 24 -18.08 -3.61 16.07
N LEU A 25 -17.69 -3.64 14.79
CA LEU A 25 -17.34 -2.44 14.05
C LEU A 25 -18.59 -1.66 13.64
N LYS A 26 -18.47 -0.33 13.73
CA LYS A 26 -19.46 0.60 13.18
C LYS A 26 -19.44 0.55 11.65
N VAL A 27 -20.53 0.99 11.02
CA VAL A 27 -20.63 1.08 9.55
C VAL A 27 -19.46 1.87 8.94
N ILE A 28 -19.10 3.01 9.53
CA ILE A 28 -17.97 3.84 9.04
C ILE A 28 -16.64 3.09 9.07
N ALA A 29 -16.43 2.21 10.05
CA ALA A 29 -15.24 1.39 10.14
C ALA A 29 -15.20 0.37 8.99
N LEU A 30 -16.32 -0.34 8.75
CA LEU A 30 -16.44 -1.29 7.64
C LEU A 30 -16.22 -0.63 6.28
N GLU A 31 -16.86 0.52 6.03
CA GLU A 31 -16.65 1.29 4.79
C GLU A 31 -15.20 1.77 4.62
N SER A 32 -14.54 2.09 5.73
CA SER A 32 -13.12 2.45 5.72
C SER A 32 -12.25 1.23 5.40
N LEU A 33 -12.55 0.04 5.95
CA LEU A 33 -11.85 -1.20 5.61
C LEU A 33 -11.94 -1.46 4.10
N ASP A 34 -13.15 -1.35 3.53
CA ASP A 34 -13.39 -1.61 2.10
C ASP A 34 -12.63 -0.62 1.22
N ALA A 35 -12.60 0.66 1.61
CA ALA A 35 -11.85 1.69 0.88
C ALA A 35 -10.33 1.46 0.94
N ILE A 36 -9.80 1.05 2.09
CA ILE A 36 -8.38 0.70 2.24
C ILE A 36 -8.05 -0.53 1.37
N VAL A 37 -8.89 -1.56 1.39
CA VAL A 37 -8.71 -2.76 0.55
C VAL A 37 -8.78 -2.41 -0.94
N ALA A 38 -9.70 -1.54 -1.34
CA ALA A 38 -9.80 -1.06 -2.73
C ALA A 38 -8.53 -0.28 -3.13
N PHE A 39 -8.05 0.60 -2.25
CA PHE A 39 -6.78 1.31 -2.45
C PHE A 39 -5.61 0.32 -2.62
N MET A 40 -5.50 -0.68 -1.74
CA MET A 40 -4.46 -1.71 -1.81
C MET A 40 -4.54 -2.48 -3.13
N SER A 41 -5.74 -2.83 -3.59
CA SER A 41 -5.94 -3.52 -4.87
C SER A 41 -5.42 -2.67 -6.03
N VAL A 42 -5.80 -1.39 -6.09
CA VAL A 42 -5.39 -0.47 -7.17
C VAL A 42 -3.87 -0.26 -7.17
N HIS A 43 -3.26 -0.13 -5.98
CA HIS A 43 -1.84 0.24 -5.83
C HIS A 43 -0.91 -0.92 -5.45
N ARG A 44 -1.36 -2.17 -5.54
CA ARG A 44 -0.60 -3.37 -5.13
C ARG A 44 0.80 -3.48 -5.72
N ARG A 45 1.02 -3.04 -6.98
CA ARG A 45 2.35 -3.01 -7.62
C ARG A 45 3.28 -2.00 -6.92
N ALA A 46 2.78 -0.81 -6.62
CA ALA A 46 3.53 0.20 -5.87
C ALA A 46 3.81 -0.27 -4.42
N ILE A 47 2.83 -0.92 -3.78
CA ILE A 47 3.01 -1.49 -2.43
C ILE A 47 4.06 -2.60 -2.43
N TRP A 48 4.02 -3.48 -3.44
CA TRP A 48 5.06 -4.49 -3.66
C TRP A 48 6.44 -3.83 -3.80
N TRP A 49 6.56 -2.76 -4.60
CA TRP A 49 7.80 -2.01 -4.77
C TRP A 49 8.30 -1.28 -3.52
N PHE A 50 7.42 -0.90 -2.59
CA PHE A 50 7.86 -0.37 -1.30
C PHE A 50 8.55 -1.42 -0.45
N GLY A 51 8.04 -2.66 -0.46
CA GLY A 51 8.60 -3.78 0.32
C GLY A 51 9.77 -4.51 -0.36
N HIS A 52 9.88 -4.44 -1.68
CA HIS A 52 10.90 -5.16 -2.45
C HIS A 52 11.95 -4.21 -3.00
N TRP A 53 13.03 -4.04 -2.25
CA TRP A 53 14.24 -3.38 -2.71
C TRP A 53 15.19 -4.43 -3.28
N VAL A 54 15.00 -4.80 -4.55
CA VAL A 54 16.07 -5.44 -5.31
C VAL A 54 16.72 -4.37 -6.17
N PHE A 55 18.01 -4.20 -5.93
CA PHE A 55 18.93 -3.26 -6.56
C PHE A 55 18.78 -3.29 -8.08
N ILE A 56 18.14 -2.26 -8.65
CA ILE A 56 18.46 -1.87 -10.02
C ILE A 56 19.87 -1.32 -9.91
N VAL A 57 20.85 -2.11 -10.32
CA VAL A 57 22.23 -1.68 -10.45
C VAL A 57 22.22 -0.49 -11.41
N LEU A 58 22.32 0.72 -10.86
CA LEU A 58 22.43 1.98 -11.60
C LEU A 58 23.75 2.07 -12.38
N GLU A 59 24.65 1.10 -12.25
CA GLU A 59 25.91 1.07 -13.00
C GLU A 59 25.69 0.76 -14.49
N THR A 60 24.55 0.19 -14.86
CA THR A 60 24.16 0.07 -16.25
C THR A 60 23.15 1.18 -16.56
N ASP A 61 23.58 2.23 -17.25
CA ASP A 61 22.70 3.20 -17.96
C ASP A 61 21.89 2.51 -19.09
N ASP A 62 21.49 1.25 -18.88
CA ASP A 62 20.70 0.52 -19.82
C ASP A 62 19.26 1.10 -19.82
N PRO A 63 18.65 1.26 -21.01
CA PRO A 63 17.33 1.89 -21.14
C PRO A 63 16.24 1.23 -20.28
N TYR A 64 16.34 -0.08 -20.04
CA TYR A 64 15.35 -0.82 -19.27
C TYR A 64 15.38 -0.43 -17.78
N SER A 65 16.57 -0.35 -17.18
CA SER A 65 16.76 0.08 -15.80
C SER A 65 16.27 1.51 -15.56
N VAL A 66 16.53 2.42 -16.51
CA VAL A 66 16.07 3.81 -16.44
C VAL A 66 14.55 3.92 -16.51
N GLU A 67 13.93 3.19 -17.44
CA GLU A 67 12.47 3.17 -17.58
C GLU A 67 11.79 2.56 -16.35
N LEU A 68 12.30 1.43 -15.86
CA LEU A 68 11.80 0.77 -14.66
C LEU A 68 11.90 1.69 -13.42
N HIS A 69 13.00 2.43 -13.27
CA HIS A 69 13.14 3.40 -12.20
C HIS A 69 12.11 4.52 -12.30
N ARG A 70 11.89 5.05 -13.51
CA ARG A 70 10.90 6.11 -13.76
C ARG A 70 9.48 5.62 -13.45
N GLU A 71 9.10 4.43 -13.91
CA GLU A 71 7.80 3.81 -13.61
C GLU A 71 7.62 3.65 -12.10
N ARG A 72 8.63 3.07 -11.43
CA ARG A 72 8.62 2.87 -9.98
C ARG A 72 8.38 4.17 -9.25
N LYS A 73 9.14 5.21 -9.59
CA LYS A 73 8.99 6.53 -8.97
C LYS A 73 7.58 7.08 -9.19
N ALA A 74 7.06 7.02 -10.41
CA ALA A 74 5.75 7.57 -10.74
C ALA A 74 4.60 6.88 -9.98
N GLU A 75 4.57 5.54 -9.97
CA GLU A 75 3.51 4.80 -9.26
C GLU A 75 3.64 4.96 -7.74
N CYS A 76 4.85 4.91 -7.20
CA CYS A 76 5.08 5.10 -5.76
C CYS A 76 4.70 6.50 -5.29
N ASP A 77 5.05 7.55 -6.03
CA ASP A 77 4.68 8.92 -5.68
C ASP A 77 3.17 9.11 -5.74
N LYS A 78 2.50 8.54 -6.75
CA LYS A 78 1.04 8.53 -6.85
C LYS A 78 0.40 7.85 -5.65
N ALA A 79 0.82 6.62 -5.34
CA ALA A 79 0.29 5.85 -4.21
C ALA A 79 0.48 6.59 -2.88
N LYS A 80 1.66 7.19 -2.63
CA LYS A 80 1.91 8.00 -1.42
C LYS A 80 0.96 9.20 -1.31
N ASN A 81 0.76 9.93 -2.41
CA ASN A 81 -0.07 11.13 -2.41
C ASN A 81 -1.55 10.81 -2.20
N GLU A 82 -2.03 9.70 -2.77
CA GLU A 82 -3.40 9.22 -2.56
C GLU A 82 -3.58 8.63 -1.15
N TYR A 83 -2.61 7.86 -0.67
CA TYR A 83 -2.68 7.26 0.67
C TYR A 83 -2.73 8.32 1.75
N LYS A 84 -1.93 9.40 1.70
CA LYS A 84 -1.97 10.46 2.73
C LYS A 84 -3.37 11.02 2.97
N LYS A 85 -4.20 11.12 1.93
CA LYS A 85 -5.55 11.70 2.02
C LYS A 85 -6.58 10.71 2.56
N LEU A 86 -6.31 9.41 2.44
CA LEU A 86 -7.28 8.36 2.73
C LEU A 86 -7.53 8.21 4.25
N PRO A 87 -6.53 8.03 5.13
CA PRO A 87 -6.71 7.99 6.57
C PRO A 87 -7.32 9.28 7.13
N ASP A 88 -6.77 10.44 6.76
CA ASP A 88 -7.22 11.75 7.27
C ASP A 88 -8.73 11.95 7.05
N HIS A 89 -9.21 11.73 5.83
CA HIS A 89 -10.64 11.85 5.51
C HIS A 89 -11.52 10.88 6.31
N ARG A 90 -11.00 9.70 6.67
CA ARG A 90 -11.77 8.70 7.43
C ARG A 90 -11.79 9.02 8.91
N VAL A 91 -10.67 9.50 9.47
CA VAL A 91 -10.60 9.98 10.86
C VAL A 91 -11.52 11.18 11.04
N ASP A 92 -11.50 12.14 10.10
CA ASP A 92 -12.43 13.27 10.09
C ASP A 92 -13.91 12.82 10.02
N ALA A 93 -14.18 11.68 9.38
CA ALA A 93 -15.51 11.07 9.31
C ALA A 93 -15.89 10.22 10.54
N GLY A 94 -15.03 10.18 11.57
CA GLY A 94 -15.28 9.46 12.83
C GLY A 94 -14.76 8.02 12.89
N LEU A 95 -13.82 7.65 12.02
CA LEU A 95 -13.08 6.40 12.16
C LEU A 95 -12.20 6.44 13.43
N GLU A 96 -12.22 5.35 14.19
CA GLU A 96 -11.28 5.17 15.29
C GLU A 96 -9.87 4.93 14.74
N GLU A 97 -8.89 5.74 15.15
CA GLU A 97 -7.51 5.65 14.65
C GLU A 97 -6.88 4.27 14.83
N THR A 98 -7.26 3.55 15.90
CA THR A 98 -6.78 2.20 16.22
C THR A 98 -7.03 1.19 15.10
N ILE A 99 -8.06 1.41 14.28
CA ILE A 99 -8.35 0.58 13.11
C ILE A 99 -7.18 0.64 12.13
N LEU A 100 -6.58 1.81 11.91
CA LEU A 100 -5.46 1.99 10.97
C LEU A 100 -4.20 1.21 11.37
N ASP A 101 -4.10 0.81 12.64
CA ASP A 101 -3.01 -0.01 13.15
C ASP A 101 -3.23 -1.53 12.98
N GLU A 102 -4.33 -1.93 12.33
CA GLU A 102 -4.56 -3.34 12.02
C GLU A 102 -3.44 -3.87 11.11
N PRO A 103 -2.72 -4.93 11.50
CA PRO A 103 -1.61 -5.47 10.72
C PRO A 103 -2.03 -6.08 9.37
N GLY A 104 -3.34 -6.28 9.15
CA GLY A 104 -3.89 -6.60 7.83
C GLY A 104 -3.81 -5.43 6.84
N PHE A 105 -3.53 -4.22 7.33
CA PHE A 105 -3.31 -3.03 6.51
C PHE A 105 -1.84 -2.86 6.17
N TRP A 106 -1.57 -2.77 4.88
CA TRP A 106 -0.26 -2.39 4.40
C TRP A 106 -0.12 -0.88 4.50
N ALA A 107 0.37 -0.42 5.65
CA ALA A 107 0.80 0.96 5.79
C ALA A 107 1.86 1.24 4.71
N ILE A 108 1.63 2.25 3.88
CA ILE A 108 2.69 2.76 3.01
C ILE A 108 3.75 3.35 3.94
N PRO A 109 5.04 2.92 3.85
CA PRO A 109 6.08 3.47 4.71
C PRO A 109 6.09 5.00 4.63
N ALA A 110 5.80 5.65 5.77
CA ALA A 110 5.93 7.09 5.93
C ALA A 110 7.42 7.41 5.82
N SER A 111 7.83 7.77 4.61
CA SER A 111 9.23 7.88 4.18
C SER A 111 10.01 6.55 4.19
N ALA A 112 10.27 6.02 3.00
CA ALA A 112 11.62 5.54 2.75
C ALA A 112 12.50 6.80 2.74
N VAL A 113 13.01 7.23 3.90
CA VAL A 113 14.22 8.06 3.91
C VAL A 113 15.31 7.13 3.41
N ILE A 114 15.56 7.19 2.10
CA ILE A 114 16.84 6.71 1.57
C ILE A 114 17.67 7.97 1.45
N GLY A 115 18.37 8.30 2.52
CA GLY A 115 19.57 9.11 2.42
C GLY A 115 20.60 8.25 1.69
N TYR A 116 20.88 8.62 0.45
CA TYR A 116 22.18 8.52 -0.19
C TYR A 116 22.34 9.77 -1.06
#